data_AF-A0A178A6L8-F1
#
_entry.id   AF-A0A178A6L8-F1
#
_cell.length_a   1.000
_cell.length_b   1.000
_cell.length_c   1.000
_cell.angle_alpha   90.00
_cell.angle_beta   90.00
_cell.angle_gamma   90.00
#
_symmetry.space_group_name_H-M   'P 1'
#
loop_
_entity.id
_entity.type
_entity.pdbx_description
1 polymer ?
#
loop_
_entity_poly.entity_id
_entity_poly.type
_entity_poly.pdbx_seq_one_letter_code
_entity_poly.pdbx_strand_id
1 'polypeptide(L)'
;MYPQLLTYLLEFIKYQDQMIRTLQTLLIGKNMFEKPTEEPVHKPYRKLQVDDLPIIKTHGKLNYKILLENYSMEHGKPLKPVKRHA
;
A
#
# COMPACT_ATOMS: atom_id res chain seq x y z
N MET A 1 -1.09 53.70 42.52
CA MET A 1 -2.11 52.78 41.96
C MET A 1 -1.92 52.51 40.48
N TYR A 2 -2.10 53.48 39.57
CA TYR A 2 -1.91 53.27 38.12
C TYR A 2 -0.56 52.65 37.69
N PRO A 3 0.62 53.07 38.20
CA PRO A 3 1.88 52.49 37.75
C PRO A 3 2.07 51.03 38.19
N GLN A 4 1.57 50.66 39.38
CA GLN A 4 1.64 49.28 39.87
C GLN A 4 0.73 48.35 39.06
N LEU A 5 -0.46 48.83 38.69
CA LEU A 5 -1.37 48.08 37.81
C LEU A 5 -0.76 47.85 36.43
N LEU A 6 -0.15 48.89 35.84
CA LEU A 6 0.57 48.78 34.57
C LEU A 6 1.72 47.77 34.64
N THR A 7 2.54 47.80 35.69
CA THR A 7 3.62 46.83 35.89
C THR A 7 3.10 45.41 36.00
N TYR A 8 2.04 45.19 36.79
CA TYR A 8 1.42 43.88 36.95
C TYR A 8 0.88 43.31 35.62
N LEU A 9 0.17 44.13 34.86
CA LEU A 9 -0.35 43.73 33.54
C LEU A 9 0.77 43.40 32.57
N LEU A 10 1.87 44.18 32.59
CA LEU A 10 3.03 43.91 31.75
C LEU A 10 3.73 42.61 32.11
N GLU A 11 3.88 42.31 33.40
CA GLU A 11 4.42 41.02 33.87
C GLU A 11 3.54 39.84 33.45
N PHE A 12 2.22 40.01 33.55
CA PHE A 12 1.27 39.00 33.15
C PHE A 12 1.33 38.71 31.64
N ILE A 13 1.42 39.74 30.81
CA ILE A 13 1.59 39.60 29.34
C ILE A 13 2.89 38.87 29.02
N LYS A 14 4.00 39.20 29.69
CA LYS A 14 5.29 38.52 29.49
C LYS A 14 5.21 37.03 29.85
N TYR A 15 4.55 36.71 30.95
CA TYR A 15 4.34 35.32 31.38
C TYR A 15 3.49 34.54 30.37
N GLN A 16 2.43 35.16 29.85
CA GLN A 16 1.59 34.56 28.80
C GLN A 16 2.35 34.32 27.49
N ASP A 17 3.18 35.28 27.05
CA ASP A 17 4.02 35.12 25.86
C ASP A 17 5.00 33.94 26.00
N GLN A 18 5.63 33.79 27.18
CA GLN A 18 6.51 32.65 27.45
C GLN A 18 5.78 31.31 27.41
N MET A 19 4.57 31.24 27.99
CA MET A 19 3.72 30.05 27.94
C MET A 19 3.27 29.70 26.51
N ILE A 20 2.92 30.70 25.69
CA ILE A 20 2.52 30.46 24.30
C ILE A 20 3.70 29.94 23.48
N ARG A 21 4.90 30.53 23.64
CA ARG A 21 6.11 30.07 22.93
C ARG A 21 6.47 28.63 23.28
N THR A 22 6.42 28.25 24.57
CA THR A 22 6.74 26.89 24.99
C THR A 22 5.74 25.89 24.39
N LEU A 23 4.44 26.19 24.41
CA LEU A 23 3.41 25.36 23.78
C LEU A 23 3.60 25.26 22.26
N GLN A 24 3.93 26.36 21.58
CA GLN A 24 4.24 26.35 20.15
C GLN A 24 5.47 25.49 19.84
N THR A 25 6.54 25.58 20.62
CA THR A 25 7.72 24.73 20.44
C THR A 25 7.45 23.25 20.67
N LEU A 26 6.53 22.92 21.59
CA LEU A 26 6.10 21.54 21.83
C LEU A 26 5.30 20.99 20.65
N LEU A 27 4.40 21.80 20.08
CA LEU A 27 3.61 21.43 18.89
C LEU A 27 4.47 21.31 17.63
N ILE A 28 5.45 22.20 17.45
CA ILE A 28 6.39 22.20 16.32
C ILE A 28 7.60 21.27 16.61
N GLY A 29 7.51 20.43 17.65
CA GLY A 29 8.55 19.48 18.04
C GLY A 29 8.93 18.51 16.92
N LYS A 30 10.04 17.79 17.17
CA LYS A 30 10.80 16.92 16.26
C LYS A 30 9.98 16.17 15.18
N ASN A 31 8.78 15.70 15.52
CA ASN A 31 7.85 14.99 14.65
C ASN A 31 7.36 15.79 13.41
N MET A 32 7.36 17.13 13.45
CA MET A 32 6.93 17.96 12.30
C MET A 32 7.95 17.99 11.15
N PHE A 33 9.23 17.70 11.45
CA PHE A 33 10.32 17.70 10.48
C PHE A 33 10.77 16.29 10.09
N GLU A 34 10.29 15.26 10.80
CA GLU A 34 10.50 13.88 10.39
C GLU A 34 9.60 13.59 9.19
N LYS A 35 10.23 13.23 8.06
CA LYS A 35 9.50 12.81 6.87
C LYS A 35 8.62 11.61 7.26
N PRO A 36 7.31 11.64 6.98
CA PRO A 36 6.47 10.47 7.21
C PRO A 36 7.07 9.30 6.44
N THR A 37 7.25 8.16 7.12
CA THR A 37 7.65 6.92 6.48
C THR A 37 6.61 6.56 5.42
N GLU A 38 7.06 6.29 4.19
CA GLU A 38 6.18 5.97 3.06
C GLU A 38 5.39 4.68 3.29
N GLU A 39 5.83 3.84 4.23
CA GLU A 39 5.13 2.62 4.58
C GLU A 39 3.97 2.88 5.57
N PRO A 40 2.77 2.34 5.31
CA PRO A 40 1.69 2.39 6.28
C PRO A 40 2.12 1.67 7.57
N VAL A 41 2.08 2.41 8.68
CA VAL A 41 2.47 1.93 10.03
C VAL A 41 1.62 0.73 10.47
N HIS A 42 0.39 0.61 9.96
CA HIS A 42 -0.56 -0.41 10.36
C HIS A 42 -0.46 -1.69 9.49
N LYS A 43 0.09 -2.75 10.09
CA LYS A 43 0.41 -4.05 9.46
C LYS A 43 -0.73 -4.67 8.61
N PRO A 44 -2.02 -4.59 8.98
CA PRO A 44 -3.12 -5.10 8.16
C PRO A 44 -3.23 -4.51 6.75
N TYR A 45 -2.83 -3.25 6.53
CA TYR A 45 -2.91 -2.62 5.21
C TYR A 45 -1.82 -3.10 4.24
N ARG A 46 -0.76 -3.77 4.75
CA ARG A 46 0.24 -4.44 3.90
C ARG A 46 -0.32 -5.62 3.10
N LYS A 47 -1.56 -6.06 3.40
CA LYS A 47 -2.24 -7.12 2.66
C LYS A 47 -2.88 -6.63 1.35
N LEU A 48 -3.07 -5.32 1.21
CA LEU A 48 -3.56 -4.69 -0.02
C LEU A 48 -2.37 -4.47 -0.96
N GLN A 49 -1.70 -5.56 -1.33
CA GLN A 49 -0.71 -5.52 -2.40
C GLN A 49 -1.42 -5.79 -3.72
N VAL A 50 -0.98 -5.10 -4.77
CA VAL A 50 -1.44 -5.38 -6.12
C VAL A 50 -0.82 -6.71 -6.51
N ASP A 51 -1.66 -7.72 -6.80
CA ASP A 51 -1.19 -8.99 -7.33
C ASP A 51 -0.45 -8.76 -8.67
N ASP A 52 0.54 -9.61 -8.95
CA ASP A 52 1.20 -9.60 -10.24
C ASP A 52 0.19 -9.87 -11.36
N LEU A 53 0.35 -9.18 -12.49
CA LEU A 53 -0.49 -9.40 -13.67
C LEU A 53 -0.39 -10.86 -14.13
N PRO A 54 -1.51 -11.50 -14.51
CA PRO A 54 -1.47 -12.87 -15.00
C PRO A 54 -0.65 -12.96 -16.29
N ILE A 55 0.26 -13.94 -16.35
CA ILE A 55 1.06 -14.19 -17.55
C ILE A 55 0.18 -14.89 -18.59
N ILE A 56 -0.27 -14.15 -19.60
CA ILE A 56 -1.03 -14.69 -20.73
C ILE A 56 -0.06 -15.46 -21.65
N LYS A 57 -0.05 -16.79 -21.55
CA LYS A 57 0.73 -17.65 -22.45
C LYS A 57 0.04 -17.73 -23.82
N THR A 58 0.68 -17.20 -24.86
CA THR A 58 0.25 -17.41 -26.24
C THR A 58 0.60 -18.84 -26.65
N HIS A 59 -0.41 -19.67 -26.87
CA HIS A 59 -0.21 -21.02 -27.38
C HIS A 59 -0.06 -20.97 -28.91
N GLY A 60 0.87 -21.77 -29.45
CA GLY A 60 0.97 -21.96 -30.90
C GLY A 60 -0.30 -22.60 -31.46
N LYS A 61 -0.61 -22.32 -32.73
CA LYS A 61 -1.75 -22.94 -33.41
C LYS A 61 -1.46 -24.43 -33.61
N LEU A 62 -2.14 -25.30 -32.87
CA LEU A 62 -2.03 -26.74 -33.01
C LEU A 62 -2.99 -27.26 -34.10
N ASN A 63 -2.54 -28.24 -34.88
CA ASN A 63 -3.38 -28.94 -35.87
C ASN A 63 -3.81 -30.30 -35.32
N TYR A 64 -5.12 -30.46 -35.08
CA TYR A 64 -5.68 -31.65 -34.47
C TYR A 64 -5.43 -32.95 -35.28
N LYS A 65 -5.33 -32.88 -36.61
CA LYS A 65 -5.09 -34.06 -37.45
C LYS A 65 -3.71 -34.66 -37.17
N ILE A 66 -2.70 -33.81 -37.11
CA ILE A 66 -1.31 -34.19 -36.82
C ILE A 66 -1.21 -34.79 -35.41
N LEU A 67 -1.90 -34.19 -34.44
CA LEU A 67 -1.92 -34.68 -33.07
C LEU A 67 -2.53 -36.08 -32.96
N LEU A 68 -3.62 -36.35 -33.68
CA LEU A 68 -4.27 -37.67 -33.68
C LEU A 68 -3.41 -38.74 -34.37
N GLU A 69 -2.73 -38.38 -35.47
CA GLU A 69 -1.82 -39.27 -36.18
C GLU A 69 -0.62 -39.64 -35.31
N ASN A 70 0.03 -38.64 -34.69
CA ASN A 70 1.14 -38.86 -33.76
C ASN A 70 0.74 -39.77 -32.60
N TYR A 71 -0.42 -39.53 -32.00
CA TYR A 71 -0.95 -40.38 -30.92
C TYR A 71 -1.18 -41.83 -31.38
N SER A 72 -1.73 -42.01 -32.58
CA SER A 72 -1.98 -43.35 -33.13
C SER A 72 -0.67 -44.09 -33.43
N MET A 73 0.36 -43.39 -33.92
CA MET A 73 1.69 -43.97 -34.15
C MET A 73 2.37 -44.36 -32.83
N GLU A 74 2.28 -43.52 -31.81
CA GLU A 74 2.94 -43.73 -30.51
C GLU A 74 2.29 -44.85 -29.69
N HIS A 75 0.96 -44.95 -29.72
CA HIS A 75 0.23 -45.88 -28.85
C HIS A 75 -0.42 -47.07 -29.57
N GLY A 76 -0.31 -47.14 -30.90
CA GLY A 76 -0.85 -48.22 -31.73
C GLY A 76 -2.38 -48.32 -31.73
N LYS A 77 -3.08 -47.29 -31.24
CA LYS A 77 -4.55 -47.25 -31.15
C LYS A 77 -5.06 -45.82 -31.28
N PRO A 78 -6.26 -45.61 -31.87
CA PRO A 78 -6.84 -44.28 -31.97
C PRO A 78 -7.23 -43.72 -30.60
N LEU A 79 -7.14 -42.39 -30.46
CA LEU A 79 -7.56 -41.69 -29.26
C LEU A 79 -9.08 -41.82 -29.08
N LYS A 80 -9.52 -42.27 -27.90
CA LYS A 80 -10.96 -42.38 -27.59
C LYS A 80 -11.57 -40.97 -27.48
N PRO A 81 -12.76 -40.73 -28.07
CA PRO A 81 -13.43 -39.44 -27.97
C PRO A 81 -13.82 -39.16 -26.51
N VAL A 82 -13.70 -37.90 -26.10
CA VAL A 82 -14.13 -37.45 -24.77
C VAL A 82 -15.65 -37.57 -24.71
N LYS A 83 -16.17 -38.37 -23.78
CA LYS A 83 -17.60 -38.41 -23.51
C LYS A 83 -18.02 -37.07 -22.90
N ARG A 84 -18.86 -36.32 -23.59
CA ARG A 84 -19.65 -35.28 -22.94
C ARG A 84 -20.58 -35.99 -21.94
N HIS A 85 -20.63 -35.51 -20.70
CA HIS A 85 -21.40 -36.17 -19.63
C HIS A 85 -22.84 -36.48 -20.08
N ALA A 86 -23.37 -37.61 -19.59
CA ALA A 86 -24.78 -37.95 -19.65
C ALA A 86 -25.54 -37.25 -18.52
#